data_AF-A0A2R6T719-F1
#
_entry.id   AF-A0A2R6T719-F1
#
_cell.length_a   1.000
_cell.length_b   1.000
_cell.length_c   1.000
_cell.angle_alpha   90.00
_cell.angle_beta   90.00
_cell.angle_gamma   90.00
#
_symmetry.space_group_name_H-M   'P 1'
#
loop_
_entity.id
_entity.type
_entity.pdbx_description
1 polymer ?
#
loop_
_entity_poly.entity_id
_entity_poly.type
_entity_poly.pdbx_seq_one_letter_code
_entity_poly.pdbx_strand_id
1 'polypeptide(L)'
;MVRQYYTENIVKMSRRDLKEVLKECEPPLCLVGGWAVHLHVNNGFKEEEGHEYIGSRDIDLGIHVNPDWGPDELKDEATGKTIQKLEDMGYIRTWFGFKKQFHRETGKPLTSEEAGNRPMHEIFDMFIDFLPDQEIHSSTSSI
;
A
#
# COMPACT_ATOMS: atom_id res chain seq x y z
N MET A 1 -6.75 -20.67 8.50
CA MET A 1 -7.67 -19.86 7.66
C MET A 1 -6.94 -18.71 6.93
N VAL A 2 -5.85 -18.14 7.46
CA VAL A 2 -5.11 -17.02 6.82
C VAL A 2 -4.20 -17.42 5.64
N ARG A 3 -3.62 -18.64 5.65
CA ARG A 3 -2.66 -19.11 4.61
C ARG A 3 -3.18 -19.11 3.16
N GLN A 4 -4.49 -19.24 2.94
CA GLN A 4 -5.05 -19.26 1.58
C GLN A 4 -5.01 -17.89 0.88
N TYR A 5 -4.89 -16.80 1.63
CA TYR A 5 -4.77 -15.45 1.07
C TYR A 5 -3.32 -14.98 0.90
N TYR A 6 -2.39 -15.57 1.67
CA TYR A 6 -0.95 -15.32 1.61
C TYR A 6 -0.24 -16.41 0.83
N THR A 7 -0.65 -16.63 -0.42
CA THR A 7 0.13 -17.50 -1.30
C THR A 7 1.45 -16.81 -1.60
N GLU A 8 2.51 -17.58 -1.87
CA GLU A 8 3.80 -17.01 -2.24
C GLU A 8 3.70 -16.03 -3.41
N ASN A 9 2.78 -16.27 -4.36
CA ASN A 9 2.57 -15.38 -5.48
C ASN A 9 2.06 -14.01 -5.03
N ILE A 10 1.09 -13.97 -4.11
CA ILE A 10 0.53 -12.73 -3.57
C ILE A 10 1.60 -11.93 -2.83
N VAL A 11 2.39 -12.60 -1.97
CA VAL A 11 3.47 -11.94 -1.23
C VAL A 11 4.55 -11.43 -2.17
N LYS A 12 4.92 -12.18 -3.22
CA LYS A 12 5.88 -11.74 -4.24
C LYS A 12 5.36 -10.53 -5.02
N MET A 13 4.08 -10.52 -5.39
CA MET A 13 3.43 -9.39 -6.05
C MET A 13 3.41 -8.16 -5.15
N SER A 14 3.04 -8.32 -3.88
CA SER A 14 3.08 -7.25 -2.87
C SER A 14 4.47 -6.68 -2.64
N ARG A 15 5.49 -7.54 -2.54
CA ARG A 15 6.89 -7.09 -2.42
C ARG A 15 7.37 -6.33 -3.65
N ARG A 16 6.97 -6.75 -4.85
CA ARG A 16 7.29 -6.04 -6.09
C ARG A 16 6.65 -4.66 -6.07
N ASP A 17 5.37 -4.58 -5.74
CA ASP A 17 4.65 -3.30 -5.76
C ASP A 17 5.15 -2.36 -4.66
N LEU A 18 5.45 -2.88 -3.46
CA LEU A 18 6.11 -2.13 -2.38
C LEU A 18 7.38 -1.42 -2.87
N LYS A 19 8.22 -2.10 -3.65
CA LYS A 19 9.45 -1.51 -4.18
C LYS A 19 9.17 -0.36 -5.15
N GLU A 20 8.12 -0.46 -5.96
CA GLU A 20 7.74 0.62 -6.88
C GLU A 20 7.12 1.78 -6.12
N VAL A 21 6.25 1.50 -5.14
CA VAL A 21 5.66 2.52 -4.26
C VAL A 21 6.74 3.31 -3.54
N LEU A 22 7.67 2.65 -2.86
CA LEU A 22 8.74 3.32 -2.10
C LEU A 22 9.73 4.11 -2.98
N LYS A 23 9.79 3.87 -4.30
CA LYS A 23 10.62 4.67 -5.22
C LYS A 23 9.93 5.96 -5.64
N GLU A 24 8.60 5.95 -5.74
CA GLU A 24 7.81 7.07 -6.24
C GLU A 24 7.27 7.98 -5.13
N CYS A 25 7.13 7.47 -3.90
CA CYS A 25 6.68 8.27 -2.76
C CYS A 25 7.74 9.26 -2.26
N GLU A 26 7.29 10.43 -1.81
CA GLU A 26 8.14 11.51 -1.34
C GLU A 26 8.28 11.49 0.19
N PRO A 27 9.50 11.52 0.75
CA PRO A 27 9.71 11.67 2.19
C PRO A 27 9.23 13.04 2.72
N PRO A 28 8.83 13.15 4.01
CA PRO A 28 8.90 12.13 5.04
C PRO A 28 7.80 11.07 4.93
N LEU A 29 8.21 9.81 4.89
CA LEU A 29 7.34 8.64 4.92
C LEU A 29 8.02 7.54 5.73
N CYS A 30 7.24 6.67 6.37
CA CYS A 30 7.77 5.45 6.96
C CYS A 30 6.93 4.24 6.56
N LEU A 31 7.58 3.09 6.43
CA LEU A 31 6.89 1.82 6.25
C LEU A 31 6.49 1.30 7.63
N VAL A 32 5.24 0.89 7.79
CA VAL A 32 4.72 0.26 9.00
C VAL A 32 4.09 -1.10 8.68
N GLY A 33 3.51 -1.76 9.68
CA GLY A 33 2.78 -3.01 9.49
C GLY A 33 3.64 -4.21 9.05
N GLY A 34 3.04 -5.12 8.28
CA GLY A 34 3.62 -6.44 8.01
C GLY A 34 4.94 -6.39 7.25
N TRP A 35 5.08 -5.48 6.28
CA TRP A 35 6.33 -5.33 5.53
C TRP A 35 7.44 -4.71 6.37
N ALA A 36 7.14 -3.77 7.27
CA ALA A 36 8.12 -3.22 8.20
C ALA A 36 8.68 -4.31 9.13
N VAL A 37 7.79 -5.15 9.70
CA VAL A 37 8.19 -6.28 10.54
C VAL A 37 9.06 -7.25 9.75
N HIS A 38 8.59 -7.70 8.58
CA HIS A 38 9.33 -8.62 7.73
C HIS A 38 10.74 -8.10 7.44
N LEU A 39 10.90 -6.85 6.99
CA LEU A 39 12.21 -6.29 6.66
C LEU A 39 13.14 -6.19 7.88
N HIS A 40 12.59 -5.98 9.07
CA HIS A 40 13.37 -5.85 10.30
C HIS A 40 13.83 -7.20 10.86
N VAL A 41 12.95 -8.22 10.85
CA VAL A 41 13.19 -9.49 11.57
C VAL A 41 13.63 -10.65 10.67
N ASN A 42 13.42 -10.56 9.35
CA ASN A 42 13.54 -11.72 8.45
C ASN A 42 14.94 -12.37 8.47
N ASN A 43 16.01 -11.62 8.63
CA ASN A 43 17.36 -12.20 8.67
C ASN A 43 17.53 -13.12 9.90
N GLY A 44 17.26 -12.61 11.11
CA GLY A 44 17.35 -13.41 12.33
C GLY A 44 16.35 -14.56 12.35
N PHE A 45 15.11 -14.32 11.91
CA PHE A 45 14.09 -15.36 11.82
C PHE A 45 14.50 -16.49 10.86
N LYS A 46 15.11 -16.16 9.71
CA LYS A 46 15.57 -17.16 8.74
C LYS A 46 16.75 -17.98 9.25
N GLU A 47 17.63 -17.38 10.03
CA GLU A 47 18.74 -18.08 10.68
C GLU A 47 18.24 -19.09 11.71
N GLU A 48 17.18 -18.77 12.45
CA GLU A 48 16.62 -19.63 13.50
C GLU A 48 15.66 -20.72 12.96
N GLU A 49 14.73 -20.34 12.09
CA GLU A 49 13.63 -21.21 11.64
C GLU A 49 13.88 -21.88 10.28
N GLY A 50 14.96 -21.49 9.58
CA GLY A 50 15.33 -22.06 8.27
C GLY A 50 14.45 -21.65 7.09
N HIS A 51 13.50 -20.73 7.30
CA HIS A 51 12.67 -20.15 6.24
C HIS A 51 12.39 -18.65 6.48
N GLU A 52 11.93 -17.95 5.45
CA GLU A 52 11.64 -16.51 5.56
C GLU A 52 10.46 -16.23 6.51
N TYR A 53 10.53 -15.10 7.20
CA TYR A 53 9.38 -14.55 7.93
C TYR A 53 8.27 -14.25 6.94
N ILE A 54 7.02 -14.41 7.34
CA ILE A 54 5.89 -14.14 6.44
C ILE A 54 5.95 -12.67 5.96
N GLY A 55 5.79 -12.45 4.65
CA GLY A 55 5.66 -11.10 4.11
C GLY A 55 4.26 -10.54 4.32
N SER A 56 3.98 -9.37 3.75
CA SER A 56 2.63 -8.80 3.78
C SER A 56 1.91 -8.96 2.45
N ARG A 57 0.58 -8.87 2.51
CA ARG A 57 -0.29 -8.71 1.37
C ARG A 57 -0.44 -7.23 1.02
N ASP A 58 -0.60 -6.42 2.05
CA ASP A 58 -0.92 -4.99 1.97
C ASP A 58 0.30 -4.15 2.37
N ILE A 59 0.28 -2.86 2.01
CA ILE A 59 1.35 -1.90 2.30
C ILE A 59 0.79 -0.84 3.25
N ASP A 60 1.42 -0.68 4.40
CA ASP A 60 1.02 0.33 5.37
C ASP A 60 2.07 1.44 5.41
N LEU A 61 1.67 2.69 5.14
CA LEU A 61 2.57 3.85 5.14
C LEU A 61 2.20 4.83 6.24
N GLY A 62 3.17 5.12 7.11
CA GLY A 62 3.11 6.29 7.97
C GLY A 62 3.47 7.55 7.19
N ILE A 63 2.63 8.57 7.31
CA ILE A 63 2.80 9.84 6.60
C ILE A 63 2.71 11.02 7.57
N HIS A 64 3.42 12.09 7.24
CA HIS A 64 3.30 13.34 7.99
C HIS A 64 2.13 14.18 7.49
N VAL A 65 1.25 14.60 8.39
CA VAL A 65 0.18 15.55 8.07
C VAL A 65 0.18 16.67 9.10
N ASN A 66 0.18 17.92 8.63
CA ASN A 66 -0.08 19.06 9.49
C ASN A 66 -1.57 19.41 9.46
N PRO A 67 -2.28 19.44 10.60
CA PRO A 67 -3.68 19.85 10.69
C PRO A 67 -3.96 21.27 10.20
N ASP A 68 -2.95 22.15 10.21
CA ASP A 68 -3.09 23.54 9.78
C ASP A 68 -3.01 23.72 8.26
N TRP A 69 -2.67 22.67 7.49
CA TRP A 69 -2.55 22.76 6.04
C TRP A 69 -3.91 22.94 5.36
N GLY A 70 -3.99 23.98 4.53
CA GLY A 70 -5.08 24.13 3.57
C GLY A 70 -5.00 23.10 2.43
N PRO A 71 -6.08 22.93 1.65
CA PRO A 71 -6.12 21.97 0.54
C PRO A 71 -5.03 22.15 -0.53
N ASP A 72 -4.63 23.39 -0.81
CA ASP A 72 -3.59 23.67 -1.80
C ASP A 72 -2.19 23.47 -1.23
N GLU A 73 -1.99 23.79 0.06
CA GLU A 73 -0.71 23.52 0.74
C GLU A 73 -0.45 22.01 0.81
N LEU A 74 -1.47 21.21 1.15
CA LEU A 74 -1.34 19.75 1.18
C LEU A 74 -0.83 19.17 -0.14
N LYS A 75 -1.26 19.71 -1.29
CA LYS A 75 -0.85 19.23 -2.62
C LYS A 75 0.64 19.45 -2.89
N ASP A 76 1.19 20.55 -2.39
CA ASP A 76 2.59 20.92 -2.58
C ASP A 76 3.53 20.20 -1.60
N GLU A 77 2.99 19.71 -0.49
CA GLU A 77 3.72 18.93 0.51
C GLU A 77 3.98 17.47 0.09
N ALA A 78 4.90 16.81 0.80
CA ALA A 78 5.31 15.44 0.52
C ALA A 78 4.14 14.44 0.48
N THR A 79 3.15 14.63 1.37
CA THR A 79 1.94 13.80 1.42
C THR A 79 1.08 13.97 0.17
N GLY A 80 0.82 15.20 -0.29
CA GLY A 80 0.07 15.44 -1.52
C GLY A 80 0.77 14.91 -2.76
N LYS A 81 2.10 15.11 -2.84
CA LYS A 81 2.92 14.54 -3.92
C LYS A 81 2.87 13.01 -3.92
N THR A 82 2.98 12.39 -2.75
CA THR A 82 2.86 10.93 -2.60
C THR A 82 1.49 10.43 -3.06
N ILE A 83 0.41 11.10 -2.68
CA ILE A 83 -0.95 10.77 -3.14
C ILE A 83 -1.04 10.84 -4.66
N GLN A 84 -0.58 11.95 -5.26
CA GLN A 84 -0.59 12.12 -6.72
C GLN A 84 0.20 11.01 -7.42
N LYS A 85 1.36 10.66 -6.89
CA LYS A 85 2.22 9.60 -7.43
C LYS A 85 1.54 8.23 -7.39
N LEU A 86 0.84 7.90 -6.31
CA LEU A 86 0.07 6.66 -6.25
C LEU A 86 -1.05 6.63 -7.30
N GLU A 87 -1.76 7.75 -7.49
CA GLU A 87 -2.79 7.88 -8.52
C GLU A 87 -2.21 7.69 -9.93
N ASP A 88 -1.05 8.31 -10.21
CA ASP A 88 -0.32 8.16 -11.48
C ASP A 88 0.13 6.69 -11.70
N MET A 89 0.42 5.97 -10.63
CA MET A 89 0.72 4.52 -10.67
C MET A 89 -0.53 3.66 -10.90
N GLY A 90 -1.73 4.24 -10.99
CA GLY A 90 -2.99 3.54 -11.21
C GLY A 90 -3.66 3.03 -9.93
N TYR A 91 -3.30 3.59 -8.78
CA TYR A 91 -4.06 3.38 -7.55
C TYR A 91 -5.32 4.25 -7.54
N ILE A 92 -6.40 3.69 -7.00
CA ILE A 92 -7.69 4.37 -6.85
C ILE A 92 -7.89 4.67 -5.37
N ARG A 93 -8.26 5.91 -5.04
CA ARG A 93 -8.61 6.29 -3.67
C ARG A 93 -9.80 5.47 -3.16
N THR A 94 -9.70 5.09 -1.90
CA THR A 94 -10.76 4.44 -1.13
C THR A 94 -10.97 5.21 0.17
N TRP A 95 -11.97 4.82 0.96
CA TRP A 95 -12.23 5.47 2.25
C TRP A 95 -11.02 5.44 3.20
N PHE A 96 -10.21 4.36 3.19
CA PHE A 96 -9.12 4.14 4.15
C PHE A 96 -7.72 4.17 3.52
N GLY A 97 -7.57 4.66 2.29
CA GLY A 97 -6.28 4.67 1.60
C GLY A 97 -6.46 4.43 0.11
N PHE A 98 -5.70 3.50 -0.45
CA PHE A 98 -5.65 3.25 -1.88
C PHE A 98 -5.81 1.78 -2.21
N LYS A 99 -6.37 1.51 -3.39
CA LYS A 99 -6.48 0.17 -3.93
C LYS A 99 -5.99 0.12 -5.37
N LYS A 100 -5.24 -0.93 -5.70
CA LYS A 100 -4.91 -1.30 -7.07
C LYS A 100 -5.20 -2.76 -7.30
N GLN A 101 -5.78 -3.08 -8.45
CA GLN A 101 -6.22 -4.43 -8.76
C GLN A 101 -5.22 -5.12 -9.70
N PHE A 102 -4.96 -6.39 -9.43
CA PHE A 102 -4.09 -7.22 -10.24
C PHE A 102 -4.76 -8.53 -10.59
N HIS A 103 -4.41 -9.09 -11.74
CA HIS A 103 -4.74 -10.47 -12.06
C HIS A 103 -3.95 -11.39 -11.11
N ARG A 104 -4.65 -12.19 -10.32
CA ARG A 104 -4.10 -12.98 -9.19
C ARG A 104 -2.99 -13.94 -9.61
N GLU A 105 -3.11 -14.55 -10.79
CA GLU A 105 -2.10 -15.50 -11.29
C GLU A 105 -0.93 -14.80 -12.00
N THR A 106 -1.22 -13.97 -13.00
CA THR A 106 -0.19 -13.35 -13.85
C THR A 106 0.49 -12.15 -13.22
N GLY A 107 -0.12 -11.55 -12.20
CA GLY A 107 0.35 -10.35 -11.53
C GLY A 107 0.33 -9.09 -12.40
N LYS A 108 -0.39 -9.09 -13.52
CA LYS A 108 -0.60 -7.90 -14.35
C LYS A 108 -1.61 -6.95 -13.69
N PRO A 109 -1.38 -5.63 -13.72
CA PRO A 109 -2.38 -4.65 -13.30
C PRO A 109 -3.67 -4.81 -14.10
N LEU A 110 -4.81 -4.55 -13.47
CA LEU A 110 -6.14 -4.52 -14.08
C LEU A 110 -6.73 -3.13 -13.93
N THR A 111 -7.38 -2.66 -14.98
CA THR A 111 -8.29 -1.50 -14.91
C THR A 111 -9.60 -1.89 -14.21
N SER A 112 -10.37 -0.90 -13.74
CA SER A 112 -11.69 -1.14 -13.13
C SER A 112 -12.65 -1.89 -14.05
N GLU A 113 -12.60 -1.62 -15.36
CA GLU A 113 -13.41 -2.31 -16.36
C GLU A 113 -12.99 -3.78 -16.52
N GLU A 114 -11.68 -4.04 -16.64
CA GLU A 114 -11.17 -5.41 -16.74
C GLU A 114 -11.45 -6.22 -15.47
N ALA A 115 -11.35 -5.60 -14.31
CA ALA A 115 -11.67 -6.23 -13.03
C ALA A 115 -13.18 -6.50 -12.89
N GLY A 116 -14.04 -5.56 -13.31
CA GLY A 116 -15.50 -5.72 -13.25
C GLY A 116 -16.03 -6.86 -14.10
N ASN A 117 -15.31 -7.23 -15.17
CA ASN A 117 -15.65 -8.35 -16.05
C ASN A 117 -15.05 -9.70 -15.62
N ARG A 118 -14.42 -9.78 -14.44
CA ARG A 118 -13.72 -10.98 -13.95
C ARG A 118 -14.33 -11.56 -12.68
N PRO A 119 -14.24 -12.89 -12.49
CA PRO A 119 -14.54 -13.51 -11.20
C PRO A 119 -13.63 -12.99 -10.08
N MET A 120 -14.18 -12.72 -8.90
CA MET A 120 -13.42 -12.21 -7.75
C MET A 120 -12.20 -13.06 -7.36
N HIS A 121 -12.26 -14.38 -7.58
CA HIS A 121 -11.15 -15.28 -7.25
C HIS A 121 -9.94 -15.12 -8.17
N GLU A 122 -10.11 -14.52 -9.36
CA GLU A 122 -9.03 -14.18 -10.29
C GLU A 122 -8.39 -12.82 -9.98
N ILE A 123 -8.96 -12.06 -9.03
CA ILE A 123 -8.52 -10.71 -8.72
C ILE A 123 -7.77 -10.72 -7.40
N PHE A 124 -6.67 -9.98 -7.38
CA PHE A 124 -5.96 -9.63 -6.17
C PHE A 124 -6.00 -8.13 -5.99
N ASP A 125 -6.70 -7.71 -4.94
CA ASP A 125 -6.70 -6.31 -4.50
C ASP A 125 -5.49 -6.07 -3.60
N MET A 126 -4.64 -5.15 -4.04
CA MET A 126 -3.53 -4.58 -3.30
C MET A 126 -4.01 -3.31 -2.59
N PHE A 127 -3.84 -3.25 -1.28
CA PHE A 127 -4.16 -2.06 -0.50
C PHE A 127 -2.90 -1.32 -0.08
N ILE A 128 -3.00 0.00 -0.10
CA ILE A 128 -2.07 0.88 0.61
C ILE A 128 -2.88 1.67 1.64
N ASP A 129 -2.60 1.44 2.91
CA ASP A 129 -3.25 2.16 4.01
C ASP A 129 -2.33 3.29 4.50
N PHE A 130 -2.93 4.47 4.72
CA PHE A 130 -2.21 5.64 5.20
C PHE A 130 -2.49 5.83 6.69
N LEU A 131 -1.41 5.94 7.46
CA LEU A 131 -1.45 6.22 8.89
C LEU A 131 -0.84 7.61 9.12
N PRO A 132 -1.66 8.66 9.25
CA PRO A 132 -1.14 9.99 9.56
C PRO A 132 -0.56 10.01 10.98
N ASP A 133 0.52 10.76 11.16
CA ASP A 133 1.17 10.95 12.46
C ASP A 133 0.45 11.97 13.36
N GLN A 134 -0.51 12.72 12.81
CA GLN A 134 -1.38 13.66 13.51
C GLN A 134 -2.86 13.34 13.25
N GLU A 135 -3.71 13.70 14.20
CA GLU A 135 -5.16 13.64 13.98
C GLU A 135 -5.59 14.69 12.95
N ILE A 136 -6.26 14.24 11.89
CA ILE A 136 -6.92 15.14 10.95
C ILE A 136 -8.26 15.52 11.57
N HIS A 137 -8.39 16.73 12.09
CA HIS A 137 -9.68 17.22 12.56
C HIS A 137 -10.62 17.38 11.37
N SER A 138 -11.69 16.59 11.35
CA SER A 138 -12.75 16.58 10.35
C SER A 138 -13.54 17.89 10.34
N SER A 139 -12.94 18.96 9.83
CA SER A 139 -13.62 20.21 9.48
C SER A 139 -13.75 20.37 7.95
N THR A 140 -13.12 19.49 7.18
CA THR A 140 -13.04 19.53 5.72
C THR A 140 -13.58 18.23 5.11
N SER A 141 -14.79 17.83 5.52
CA SER A 141 -15.60 16.87 4.78
C SER A 141 -16.15 17.55 3.53
N SER A 142 -15.33 17.74 2.49
CA SER A 142 -15.72 17.96 1.07
C SER A 142 -14.47 18.27 0.23
N ILE A 143 -13.73 17.24 -0.18
CA ILE A 143 -12.94 17.25 -1.42
C ILE A 143 -13.14 15.91 -2.10
#